data_AF-A0A081RZN9-F1
#
_entry.id   AF-A0A081RZN9-F1
#
_cell.length_a   1.000
_cell.length_b   1.000
_cell.length_c   1.000
_cell.angle_alpha   90.00
_cell.angle_beta   90.00
_cell.angle_gamma   90.00
#
_symmetry.space_group_name_H-M   'P 1'
#
loop_
_entity.id
_entity.type
_entity.pdbx_description
1 polymer ?
#
loop_
_entity_poly.entity_id
_entity_poly.type
_entity_poly.pdbx_seq_one_letter_code
_entity_poly.pdbx_strand_id
1 'polypeptide(L)'
;MTKIFSFNKNCRDLSAGRNSLIKEVNGVNGLPKSLAPGFPDLDDQFNQMGIKHLRLHDGFGIGDMDNYFQVDRKNNQNQMIVNVPEENHSAAKKLVADIANVRSIFPNAAIGMRNHDVNLALRDANYEMTDAYLRDILNNQADLNPDNIQRQIMFRIGRSLDGGYEIPEDFDIYAKLVKALVNRYAVNYANIGMPKKIIYWEVWNEPDLLFFWNSDDPQKYYALYEKVVRVIKAVDPDAKVGGAGISFSNNA
;
A
#
# COMPACT_ATOMS: atom_id res chain seq x y z
N MET A 1 -34.10 -15.38 4.54
CA MET A 1 -34.86 -14.42 5.37
C MET A 1 -34.41 -13.02 4.96
N THR A 2 -35.21 -12.30 4.18
CA THR A 2 -34.84 -10.97 3.67
C THR A 2 -35.17 -9.93 4.74
N LYS A 3 -34.16 -9.23 5.28
CA LYS A 3 -34.38 -8.10 6.19
C LYS A 3 -34.76 -6.89 5.34
N ILE A 4 -36.00 -6.44 5.47
CA ILE A 4 -36.47 -5.18 4.88
C ILE A 4 -36.22 -4.08 5.90
N PHE A 5 -35.41 -3.10 5.53
CA PHE A 5 -35.22 -1.88 6.32
C PHE A 5 -36.10 -0.78 5.75
N SER A 6 -36.97 -0.21 6.58
CA SER A 6 -37.79 0.96 6.23
C SER A 6 -37.22 2.19 6.92
N PHE A 7 -36.93 3.24 6.16
CA PHE A 7 -36.39 4.49 6.68
C PHE A 7 -37.42 5.61 6.48
N ASN A 8 -37.87 6.24 7.56
CA ASN A 8 -38.74 7.42 7.51
C ASN A 8 -37.91 8.67 7.80
N LYS A 9 -37.68 9.51 6.78
CA LYS A 9 -36.86 10.73 6.89
C LYS A 9 -37.50 11.85 7.72
N ASN A 10 -38.80 11.75 8.01
CA ASN A 10 -39.54 12.76 8.80
C ASN A 10 -39.55 12.45 10.31
N CYS A 11 -38.95 11.34 10.73
CA CYS A 11 -38.90 10.93 12.13
C CYS A 11 -37.45 10.59 12.51
N ARG A 12 -36.95 11.18 13.60
CA ARG A 12 -35.65 10.83 14.16
C ARG A 12 -35.84 9.74 15.20
N ASP A 13 -35.25 8.57 14.98
CA ASP A 13 -35.14 7.55 16.02
C ASP A 13 -34.03 7.95 17.01
N LEU A 14 -34.44 8.51 18.16
CA LEU A 14 -33.52 8.91 19.23
C LEU A 14 -32.93 7.71 19.99
N SER A 15 -33.40 6.49 19.71
CA SER A 15 -32.89 5.24 20.27
C SER A 15 -31.89 4.53 19.35
N ALA A 16 -31.75 4.96 18.10
CA ALA A 16 -30.83 4.37 17.14
C ALA A 16 -29.38 4.42 17.68
N GLY A 17 -28.75 3.24 17.79
CA GLY A 17 -27.39 3.11 18.31
C GLY A 17 -27.27 3.23 19.84
N ARG A 18 -28.38 3.37 20.59
CA ARG A 18 -28.37 3.36 22.06
C ARG A 18 -27.75 2.05 22.55
N ASN A 19 -26.73 2.14 23.40
CA ASN A 19 -25.92 1.02 23.90
C ASN A 19 -25.19 0.21 22.81
N SER A 20 -25.09 0.72 21.58
CA SER A 20 -24.29 0.10 20.52
C SER A 20 -22.89 0.68 20.49
N LEU A 21 -21.92 -0.10 20.03
CA LEU A 21 -20.56 0.38 19.80
C LEU A 21 -20.47 1.12 18.46
N ILE A 22 -19.84 2.30 18.46
CA ILE A 22 -19.45 2.98 17.22
C ILE A 22 -18.37 2.12 16.55
N LYS A 23 -18.57 1.78 15.28
CA LYS A 23 -17.54 1.10 14.51
C LYS A 23 -16.43 2.08 14.18
N GLU A 24 -15.21 1.67 14.47
CA GLU A 24 -14.02 2.38 14.06
C GLU A 24 -13.85 2.25 12.54
N VAL A 25 -14.11 3.34 11.84
CA VAL A 25 -13.97 3.46 10.37
C VAL A 25 -13.01 4.57 9.98
N ASN A 26 -12.30 5.12 10.96
CA ASN A 26 -11.41 6.27 10.80
C ASN A 26 -10.04 5.82 10.30
N GLY A 27 -9.96 5.61 8.98
CA GLY A 27 -8.73 5.30 8.27
C GLY A 27 -8.54 6.19 7.06
N VAL A 28 -7.29 6.32 6.63
CA VAL A 28 -6.90 7.20 5.51
C VAL A 28 -5.92 6.51 4.58
N ASN A 29 -5.92 6.99 3.34
CA ASN A 29 -4.80 6.80 2.42
C ASN A 29 -3.68 7.78 2.79
N GLY A 30 -2.45 7.29 2.87
CA GLY A 30 -1.31 8.10 3.25
C GLY A 30 -0.92 7.94 4.71
N LEU A 31 0.21 8.56 5.03
CA LEU A 31 0.99 8.26 6.22
C LEU A 31 1.41 9.57 6.90
N PRO A 32 1.59 9.58 8.22
CA PRO A 32 1.90 10.79 8.96
C PRO A 32 3.31 11.32 8.69
N LYS A 33 4.22 10.52 8.13
CA LYS A 33 5.60 10.91 7.86
C LYS A 33 5.77 11.38 6.42
N SER A 34 6.39 12.53 6.20
CA SER A 34 6.55 13.01 4.84
C SER A 34 7.53 12.14 4.04
N LEU A 35 7.16 11.82 2.81
CA LEU A 35 8.03 11.15 1.84
C LEU A 35 8.82 12.15 0.97
N ALA A 36 8.36 13.41 0.95
CA ALA A 36 8.87 14.49 0.13
C ALA A 36 9.78 15.42 0.95
N PRO A 37 11.03 15.67 0.50
CA PRO A 37 11.91 16.63 1.17
C PRO A 37 11.26 18.01 1.31
N GLY A 38 11.32 18.59 2.50
CA GLY A 38 10.80 19.93 2.80
C GLY A 38 9.33 19.99 3.21
N PHE A 39 8.58 18.89 3.14
CA PHE A 39 7.24 18.80 3.70
C PHE A 39 7.29 18.34 5.17
N PRO A 40 6.42 18.86 6.05
CA PRO A 40 6.42 18.51 7.46
C PRO A 40 5.87 17.10 7.70
N ASP A 41 6.31 16.49 8.81
CA ASP A 41 5.60 15.36 9.40
C ASP A 41 4.29 15.84 10.06
N LEU A 42 3.28 14.99 10.05
CA LEU A 42 1.92 15.26 10.49
C LEU A 42 1.46 14.30 11.61
N ASP A 43 2.39 13.69 12.36
CA ASP A 43 2.06 12.74 13.44
C ASP A 43 1.06 13.31 14.44
N ASP A 44 1.29 14.54 14.89
CA ASP A 44 0.43 15.23 15.84
C ASP A 44 -0.99 15.41 15.26
N GLN A 45 -1.11 15.86 14.00
CA GLN A 45 -2.41 16.02 13.35
C GLN A 45 -3.14 14.68 13.16
N PHE A 46 -2.42 13.61 12.79
CA PHE A 46 -3.01 12.27 12.71
C PHE A 46 -3.51 11.79 14.07
N ASN A 47 -2.76 12.08 15.14
CA ASN A 47 -3.14 11.69 16.50
C ASN A 47 -4.34 12.51 17.01
N GLN A 48 -4.37 13.82 16.80
CA GLN A 48 -5.51 14.69 17.13
C GLN A 48 -6.81 14.25 16.42
N MET A 49 -6.69 13.74 15.19
CA MET A 49 -7.82 13.19 14.44
C MET A 49 -8.19 11.75 14.83
N GLY A 50 -7.44 11.10 15.74
CA GLY A 50 -7.69 9.72 16.14
C GLY A 50 -7.49 8.71 15.00
N ILE A 51 -6.57 8.99 14.07
CA ILE A 51 -6.33 8.16 12.89
C ILE A 51 -5.56 6.91 13.30
N LYS A 52 -6.21 5.77 13.16
CA LYS A 52 -5.62 4.47 13.53
C LYS A 52 -5.27 3.62 12.32
N HIS A 53 -6.13 3.59 11.31
CA HIS A 53 -5.96 2.72 10.15
C HIS A 53 -5.28 3.50 9.01
N LEU A 54 -4.08 3.09 8.65
CA LEU A 54 -3.28 3.72 7.61
C LEU A 54 -3.16 2.78 6.43
N ARG A 55 -3.56 3.22 5.24
CA ARG A 55 -3.29 2.51 3.99
C ARG A 55 -1.93 2.97 3.46
N LEU A 56 -0.96 2.05 3.47
CA LEU A 56 0.35 2.24 2.86
C LEU A 56 0.21 2.06 1.35
N HIS A 57 -0.11 3.17 0.69
CA HIS A 57 -0.22 3.35 -0.75
C HIS A 57 0.39 4.72 -1.08
N ASP A 58 0.84 4.92 -2.32
CA ASP A 58 1.62 6.10 -2.75
C ASP A 58 2.88 6.35 -1.89
N GLY A 59 3.57 5.27 -1.54
CA GLY A 59 4.82 5.34 -0.77
C GLY A 59 6.03 5.79 -1.59
N PHE A 60 5.87 5.90 -2.92
CA PHE A 60 6.91 6.26 -3.90
C PHE A 60 8.23 5.56 -3.57
N GLY A 61 8.21 4.22 -3.67
CA GLY A 61 9.28 3.32 -3.29
C GLY A 61 9.13 2.70 -1.90
N ILE A 62 8.68 3.45 -0.88
CA ILE A 62 8.41 2.87 0.44
C ILE A 62 7.21 1.93 0.35
N GLY A 63 7.38 0.66 0.69
CA GLY A 63 6.32 -0.34 0.56
C GLY A 63 6.02 -0.79 -0.87
N ASP A 64 6.69 -0.24 -1.89
CA ASP A 64 6.54 -0.70 -3.27
C ASP A 64 7.38 -1.95 -3.52
N MET A 65 6.80 -2.90 -4.26
CA MET A 65 7.38 -4.22 -4.46
C MET A 65 8.62 -4.17 -5.34
N ASP A 66 8.57 -3.48 -6.47
CA ASP A 66 9.58 -3.53 -7.52
C ASP A 66 9.80 -2.16 -8.20
N ASN A 67 10.99 -2.00 -8.78
CA ASN A 67 11.49 -0.73 -9.32
C ASN A 67 11.12 -0.55 -10.80
N TYR A 68 10.01 0.11 -11.07
CA TYR A 68 9.56 0.39 -12.44
C TYR A 68 9.31 1.89 -12.71
N PHE A 69 9.78 2.78 -11.83
CA PHE A 69 9.72 4.22 -12.11
C PHE A 69 10.66 4.56 -13.28
N GLN A 70 10.11 5.21 -14.30
CA GLN A 70 10.83 5.65 -15.50
C GLN A 70 10.72 7.16 -15.64
N VAL A 71 11.85 7.81 -15.91
CA VAL A 71 11.95 9.28 -16.04
C VAL A 71 11.12 9.78 -17.23
N ASP A 72 11.12 9.04 -18.33
CA ASP A 72 10.54 9.36 -19.63
C ASP A 72 9.17 8.68 -19.88
N ARG A 73 8.51 8.23 -18.81
CA ARG A 73 7.17 7.62 -18.90
C ARG A 73 6.18 8.59 -19.53
N LYS A 74 5.61 8.21 -20.68
CA LYS A 74 4.72 9.06 -21.50
C LYS A 74 3.43 9.50 -20.79
N ASN A 75 2.89 8.66 -19.90
CA ASN A 75 1.63 8.90 -19.19
C ASN A 75 1.85 9.18 -17.69
N ASN A 76 2.99 9.77 -17.34
CA ASN A 76 3.30 10.14 -15.97
C ASN A 76 2.32 11.24 -15.48
N GLN A 77 1.65 11.00 -14.36
CA GLN A 77 0.69 11.93 -13.76
C GLN A 77 1.36 13.06 -12.98
N ASN A 78 2.67 12.96 -12.76
CA ASN A 78 3.51 13.99 -12.14
C ASN A 78 3.02 14.37 -10.73
N GLN A 79 2.43 13.41 -10.00
CA GLN A 79 1.74 13.68 -8.72
C GLN A 79 2.68 14.31 -7.68
N MET A 80 3.95 13.92 -7.68
CA MET A 80 4.97 14.44 -6.75
C MET A 80 5.57 15.79 -7.17
N ILE A 81 5.28 16.28 -8.38
CA ILE A 81 5.89 17.49 -8.93
C ILE A 81 4.87 18.53 -9.40
N VAL A 82 3.60 18.39 -9.01
CA VAL A 82 2.51 19.29 -9.43
C VAL A 82 2.77 20.78 -9.16
N ASN A 83 3.58 21.08 -8.14
CA ASN A 83 3.94 22.45 -7.75
C ASN A 83 5.36 22.86 -8.19
N VAL A 84 6.06 22.01 -8.94
CA VAL A 84 7.41 22.34 -9.44
C VAL A 84 7.27 23.22 -10.68
N PRO A 85 8.03 24.32 -10.81
CA PRO A 85 8.04 25.13 -12.03
C PRO A 85 8.40 24.30 -13.27
N GLU A 86 7.75 24.57 -14.41
CA GLU A 86 7.89 23.77 -15.64
C GLU A 86 9.34 23.61 -16.09
N GLU A 87 10.15 24.66 -15.96
CA GLU A 87 11.58 24.66 -16.30
C GLU A 87 12.39 23.63 -15.50
N ASN A 88 11.90 23.21 -14.33
CA ASN A 88 12.54 22.25 -13.44
C ASN A 88 11.93 20.84 -13.53
N HIS A 89 10.89 20.62 -14.34
CA HIS A 89 10.18 19.32 -14.40
C HIS A 89 11.09 18.16 -14.78
N SER A 90 12.01 18.34 -15.73
CA SER A 90 12.92 17.28 -16.15
C SER A 90 13.80 16.79 -14.99
N ALA A 91 14.39 17.73 -14.24
CA ALA A 91 15.20 17.43 -13.07
C ALA A 91 14.36 16.79 -11.96
N ALA A 92 13.15 17.31 -11.72
CA ALA A 92 12.25 16.79 -10.70
C ALA A 92 11.75 15.37 -11.00
N LYS A 93 11.39 15.07 -12.26
CA LYS A 93 11.04 13.71 -12.70
C LYS A 93 12.16 12.72 -12.46
N LYS A 94 13.39 13.12 -12.81
CA LYS A 94 14.58 12.30 -12.56
C LYS A 94 14.74 12.04 -11.07
N LEU A 95 14.68 13.08 -10.23
CA LEU A 95 14.80 12.96 -8.79
C LEU A 95 13.75 12.02 -8.19
N VAL A 96 12.48 12.15 -8.58
CA VAL A 96 11.39 11.30 -8.09
C VAL A 96 11.61 9.84 -8.50
N ALA A 97 11.96 9.58 -9.76
CA ALA A 97 12.22 8.23 -10.23
C ALA A 97 13.42 7.58 -9.52
N ASP A 98 14.51 8.33 -9.34
CA ASP A 98 15.69 7.85 -8.62
C ASP A 98 15.34 7.50 -7.17
N ILE A 99 14.65 8.39 -6.47
CA ILE A 99 14.23 8.19 -5.08
C ILE A 99 13.30 6.98 -4.94
N ALA A 100 12.29 6.86 -5.81
CA ALA A 100 11.33 5.77 -5.73
C ALA A 100 11.96 4.40 -6.02
N ASN A 101 12.81 4.33 -7.04
CA ASN A 101 13.50 3.08 -7.38
C ASN A 101 14.51 2.66 -6.30
N VAL A 102 15.25 3.61 -5.71
CA VAL A 102 16.20 3.31 -4.62
C VAL A 102 15.46 2.80 -3.38
N ARG A 103 14.25 3.32 -3.10
CA ARG A 103 13.46 2.95 -1.92
C ARG A 103 12.64 1.66 -2.05
N SER A 104 12.45 1.15 -3.28
CA SER A 104 11.66 -0.05 -3.57
C SER A 104 12.25 -1.31 -2.91
N ILE A 105 11.39 -2.23 -2.46
CA ILE A 105 11.82 -3.38 -1.66
C ILE A 105 12.64 -4.38 -2.46
N PHE A 106 12.23 -4.71 -3.69
CA PHE A 106 12.93 -5.67 -4.54
C PHE A 106 13.44 -5.01 -5.83
N PRO A 107 14.62 -4.37 -5.81
CA PRO A 107 15.15 -3.62 -6.95
C PRO A 107 15.56 -4.52 -8.14
N ASN A 108 15.58 -5.84 -7.97
CA ASN A 108 15.86 -6.79 -9.04
C ASN A 108 14.62 -7.62 -9.44
N ALA A 109 13.45 -7.37 -8.85
CA ALA A 109 12.26 -8.17 -9.10
C ALA A 109 11.83 -8.16 -10.58
N ALA A 110 11.81 -6.98 -11.20
CA ALA A 110 11.46 -6.80 -12.61
C ALA A 110 12.29 -7.70 -13.54
N ILE A 111 13.62 -7.62 -13.40
CA ILE A 111 14.55 -8.38 -14.23
C ILE A 111 14.56 -9.87 -13.84
N GLY A 112 14.38 -10.21 -12.57
CA GLY A 112 14.25 -11.59 -12.12
C GLY A 112 13.02 -12.27 -12.70
N MET A 113 11.86 -11.61 -12.69
CA MET A 113 10.64 -12.12 -13.33
C MET A 113 10.82 -12.32 -14.84
N ARG A 114 11.40 -11.34 -15.55
CA ARG A 114 11.71 -11.46 -16.99
C ARG A 114 12.57 -12.66 -17.37
N ASN A 115 13.48 -13.03 -16.47
CA ASN A 115 14.43 -14.13 -16.70
C ASN A 115 14.01 -15.43 -16.02
N HIS A 116 12.81 -15.49 -15.41
CA HIS A 116 12.34 -16.62 -14.60
C HIS A 116 13.35 -17.04 -13.50
N ASP A 117 14.07 -16.07 -12.93
CA ASP A 117 15.10 -16.27 -11.92
C ASP A 117 14.67 -15.64 -10.58
N VAL A 118 14.22 -16.50 -9.67
CA VAL A 118 13.81 -16.09 -8.32
C VAL A 118 14.98 -15.56 -7.48
N ASN A 119 16.20 -16.09 -7.67
CA ASN A 119 17.35 -15.66 -6.90
C ASN A 119 17.76 -14.25 -7.32
N LEU A 120 17.71 -13.98 -8.63
CA LEU A 120 17.86 -12.64 -9.15
C LEU A 120 16.76 -11.72 -8.63
N ALA A 121 15.49 -12.14 -8.65
CA ALA A 121 14.37 -11.32 -8.18
C ALA A 121 14.49 -10.90 -6.71
N LEU A 122 14.99 -11.79 -5.84
CA LEU A 122 15.19 -11.55 -4.41
C LEU A 122 16.53 -10.87 -4.07
N ARG A 123 17.44 -10.75 -5.04
CA ARG A 123 18.79 -10.22 -4.80
C ARG A 123 18.72 -8.76 -4.37
N ASP A 124 19.55 -8.41 -3.39
CA ASP A 124 19.71 -7.03 -2.90
C ASP A 124 18.40 -6.41 -2.40
N ALA A 125 17.49 -7.22 -1.83
CA ALA A 125 16.24 -6.73 -1.26
C ALA A 125 16.50 -5.60 -0.24
N ASN A 126 15.96 -4.41 -0.52
CA ASN A 126 16.16 -3.20 0.25
C ASN A 126 15.00 -2.99 1.24
N TYR A 127 15.11 -3.60 2.41
CA TYR A 127 14.12 -3.42 3.47
C TYR A 127 14.37 -2.19 4.34
N GLU A 128 15.57 -1.61 4.31
CA GLU A 128 16.02 -0.62 5.31
C GLU A 128 15.06 0.57 5.42
N MET A 129 14.71 1.14 4.26
CA MET A 129 13.86 2.33 4.20
C MET A 129 12.41 2.02 4.60
N THR A 130 11.84 0.91 4.13
CA THR A 130 10.48 0.51 4.47
C THR A 130 10.37 0.11 5.94
N ASP A 131 11.36 -0.60 6.49
CA ASP A 131 11.41 -0.95 7.90
C ASP A 131 11.51 0.27 8.80
N ALA A 132 12.42 1.20 8.50
CA ALA A 132 12.58 2.43 9.27
C ALA A 132 11.28 3.22 9.31
N TYR A 133 10.64 3.36 8.14
CA TYR A 133 9.38 4.07 8.01
C TYR A 133 8.24 3.38 8.79
N LEU A 134 8.06 2.06 8.62
CA LEU A 134 7.04 1.30 9.32
C LEU A 134 7.24 1.30 10.84
N ARG A 135 8.48 1.19 11.31
CA ARG A 135 8.81 1.29 12.74
C ARG A 135 8.39 2.63 13.31
N ASP A 136 8.78 3.72 12.65
CA ASP A 136 8.51 5.07 13.14
C ASP A 136 7.00 5.32 13.25
N ILE A 137 6.25 5.07 12.17
CA ILE A 137 4.80 5.31 12.16
C ILE A 137 4.06 4.43 13.17
N LEU A 138 4.48 3.18 13.39
CA LEU A 138 3.81 2.24 14.30
C LEU A 138 4.17 2.45 15.76
N ASN A 139 5.41 2.89 16.05
CA ASN A 139 5.81 3.24 17.41
C ASN A 139 5.05 4.47 17.91
N ASN A 140 4.66 5.38 17.01
CA ASN A 140 3.83 6.55 17.26
C ASN A 140 4.26 7.36 18.49
N GLN A 141 5.08 8.39 18.26
CA GLN A 141 5.78 9.15 19.31
C GLN A 141 4.88 9.48 20.51
N ALA A 142 5.27 8.98 21.69
CA ALA A 142 4.46 9.07 22.90
C ALA A 142 4.12 10.52 23.29
N ASP A 143 5.08 11.44 23.11
CA ASP A 143 4.90 12.87 23.41
C ASP A 143 3.81 13.53 22.55
N LEU A 144 3.54 12.98 21.36
CA LEU A 144 2.49 13.44 20.44
C LEU A 144 1.24 12.53 20.48
N ASN A 145 1.22 11.50 21.32
CA ASN A 145 0.20 10.45 21.34
C ASN A 145 -0.35 10.19 22.76
N PRO A 146 -0.94 11.21 23.42
CA PRO A 146 -1.45 11.07 24.79
C PRO A 146 -2.56 10.01 24.92
N ASP A 147 -3.29 9.75 23.84
CA ASP A 147 -4.37 8.76 23.79
C ASP A 147 -3.90 7.33 23.46
N ASN A 148 -2.58 7.14 23.34
CA ASN A 148 -1.96 5.84 23.07
C ASN A 148 -2.54 5.12 21.82
N ILE A 149 -2.77 5.86 20.75
CA ILE A 149 -3.32 5.36 19.49
C ILE A 149 -2.38 4.31 18.90
N GLN A 150 -2.88 3.08 18.84
CA GLN A 150 -2.18 1.92 18.28
C GLN A 150 -2.47 1.79 16.79
N ARG A 151 -1.66 2.45 15.96
CA ARG A 151 -1.79 2.48 14.50
C ARG A 151 -1.72 1.07 13.90
N GLN A 152 -2.39 0.89 12.76
CA GLN A 152 -2.45 -0.34 12.00
C GLN A 152 -2.27 -0.06 10.52
N ILE A 153 -1.47 -0.89 9.85
CA ILE A 153 -1.19 -0.75 8.43
C ILE A 153 -2.06 -1.71 7.63
N MET A 154 -2.71 -1.17 6.60
CA MET A 154 -3.11 -1.90 5.41
C MET A 154 -2.01 -1.74 4.38
N PHE A 155 -1.26 -2.82 4.14
CA PHE A 155 -0.12 -2.81 3.24
C PHE A 155 -0.58 -3.13 1.82
N ARG A 156 -0.43 -2.18 0.89
CA ARG A 156 -0.72 -2.41 -0.53
C ARG A 156 0.48 -3.08 -1.22
N ILE A 157 0.28 -4.32 -1.64
CA ILE A 157 1.23 -5.07 -2.46
C ILE A 157 1.09 -4.58 -3.90
N GLY A 158 2.11 -3.89 -4.41
CA GLY A 158 2.08 -3.34 -5.77
C GLY A 158 3.12 -2.25 -5.97
N ARG A 159 2.78 -1.28 -6.83
CA ARG A 159 3.58 -0.10 -7.13
C ARG A 159 2.76 1.16 -6.89
N SER A 160 3.42 2.27 -6.56
CA SER A 160 2.79 3.59 -6.51
C SER A 160 2.49 4.08 -7.92
N LEU A 161 1.63 5.10 -8.03
CA LEU A 161 1.40 5.80 -9.28
C LEU A 161 2.73 6.23 -9.93
N ASP A 162 2.78 6.19 -11.26
CA ASP A 162 3.97 6.40 -12.11
C ASP A 162 5.06 5.31 -12.02
N GLY A 163 4.90 4.38 -11.07
CA GLY A 163 5.81 3.27 -10.84
C GLY A 163 5.62 2.08 -11.77
N GLY A 164 4.68 2.08 -12.72
CA GLY A 164 4.47 0.93 -13.62
C GLY A 164 3.00 0.53 -13.74
N TYR A 165 2.55 0.24 -14.95
CA TYR A 165 1.25 -0.39 -15.23
C TYR A 165 1.42 -1.84 -15.68
N GLU A 166 2.68 -2.24 -15.87
CA GLU A 166 3.09 -3.53 -16.39
C GLU A 166 2.72 -4.61 -15.39
N ILE A 167 1.94 -5.58 -15.84
CA ILE A 167 1.60 -6.75 -15.02
C ILE A 167 2.89 -7.49 -14.64
N PRO A 168 3.03 -8.01 -13.40
CA PRO A 168 4.17 -8.84 -13.03
C PRO A 168 4.38 -9.98 -14.03
N GLU A 169 5.56 -10.08 -14.62
CA GLU A 169 5.81 -10.97 -15.77
C GLU A 169 5.85 -12.46 -15.38
N ASP A 170 6.07 -12.74 -14.10
CA ASP A 170 6.04 -14.09 -13.52
C ASP A 170 5.32 -14.06 -12.16
N PHE A 171 4.08 -14.54 -12.13
CA PHE A 171 3.25 -14.53 -10.92
C PHE A 171 3.75 -15.49 -9.83
N ASP A 172 4.47 -16.55 -10.18
CA ASP A 172 5.02 -17.47 -9.20
C ASP A 172 6.24 -16.87 -8.48
N ILE A 173 7.09 -16.15 -9.22
CA ILE A 173 8.16 -15.35 -8.61
C ILE A 173 7.57 -14.21 -7.79
N TYR A 174 6.57 -13.49 -8.31
CA TYR A 174 5.92 -12.41 -7.56
C TYR A 174 5.32 -12.91 -6.23
N ALA A 175 4.65 -14.07 -6.24
CA ALA A 175 4.15 -14.69 -5.01
C ALA A 175 5.29 -15.04 -4.02
N LYS A 176 6.48 -15.43 -4.49
CA LYS A 176 7.64 -15.65 -3.61
C LYS A 176 8.17 -14.34 -3.01
N LEU A 177 8.16 -13.24 -3.76
CA LEU A 177 8.49 -11.90 -3.22
C LEU A 177 7.48 -11.51 -2.12
N VAL A 178 6.19 -11.70 -2.37
CA VAL A 178 5.14 -11.47 -1.36
C VAL A 178 5.33 -12.38 -0.14
N LYS A 179 5.70 -13.64 -0.33
CA LYS A 179 6.02 -14.55 0.77
C LYS A 179 7.13 -14.00 1.65
N ALA A 180 8.20 -13.46 1.06
CA ALA A 180 9.30 -12.85 1.80
C ALA A 180 8.83 -11.61 2.58
N LEU A 181 8.03 -10.75 1.94
CA LEU A 181 7.42 -9.58 2.54
C LEU A 181 6.55 -9.91 3.76
N VAL A 182 5.60 -10.85 3.60
CA VAL A 182 4.69 -11.26 4.69
C VAL A 182 5.45 -11.97 5.81
N ASN A 183 6.44 -12.80 5.49
CA ASN A 183 7.32 -13.37 6.53
C ASN A 183 8.01 -12.27 7.35
N ARG A 184 8.46 -11.18 6.71
CA ARG A 184 9.11 -10.08 7.41
C ARG A 184 8.13 -9.30 8.30
N TYR A 185 7.01 -8.84 7.74
CA TYR A 185 6.13 -7.88 8.41
C TYR A 185 4.95 -8.48 9.18
N ALA A 186 4.60 -9.75 8.92
CA ALA A 186 3.54 -10.44 9.67
C ALA A 186 4.11 -11.41 10.71
N VAL A 187 5.16 -12.16 10.37
CA VAL A 187 5.70 -13.24 11.22
C VAL A 187 6.91 -12.75 12.04
N ASN A 188 7.89 -12.13 11.39
CA ASN A 188 9.16 -11.74 12.00
C ASN A 188 9.23 -10.24 12.36
N TYR A 189 8.09 -9.56 12.45
CA TYR A 189 8.01 -8.10 12.64
C TYR A 189 8.78 -7.62 13.90
N ALA A 190 8.76 -8.41 14.97
CA ALA A 190 9.48 -8.09 16.20
C ALA A 190 11.01 -8.08 15.99
N ASN A 191 11.54 -8.94 15.12
CA ASN A 191 12.98 -9.02 14.82
C ASN A 191 13.51 -7.77 14.12
N ILE A 192 12.61 -6.99 13.51
CA ILE A 192 12.93 -5.72 12.86
C ILE A 192 12.44 -4.53 13.68
N GLY A 193 12.07 -4.74 14.95
CA GLY A 193 11.73 -3.67 15.90
C GLY A 193 10.35 -3.04 15.70
N MET A 194 9.44 -3.68 14.95
CA MET A 194 8.06 -3.20 14.87
C MET A 194 7.28 -3.62 16.13
N PRO A 195 6.42 -2.74 16.67
CA PRO A 195 5.65 -3.06 17.88
C PRO A 195 4.48 -4.02 17.60
N LYS A 196 4.07 -4.15 16.33
CA LYS A 196 2.93 -4.97 15.93
C LYS A 196 3.08 -5.51 14.51
N LYS A 197 2.55 -6.71 14.27
CA LYS A 197 2.47 -7.31 12.93
C LYS A 197 1.48 -6.61 12.02
N ILE A 198 1.75 -6.65 10.71
CA ILE A 198 0.79 -6.28 9.68
C ILE A 198 -0.16 -7.45 9.44
N ILE A 199 -1.47 -7.19 9.54
CA ILE A 199 -2.51 -8.19 9.30
C ILE A 199 -3.37 -7.87 8.06
N TYR A 200 -3.38 -6.64 7.57
CA TYR A 200 -4.19 -6.25 6.41
C TYR A 200 -3.29 -6.12 5.18
N TRP A 201 -3.61 -6.91 4.16
CA TRP A 201 -2.88 -6.97 2.90
C TRP A 201 -3.84 -6.70 1.75
N GLU A 202 -3.54 -5.68 0.96
CA GLU A 202 -4.28 -5.34 -0.25
C GLU A 202 -3.46 -5.76 -1.47
N VAL A 203 -4.06 -6.54 -2.37
CA VAL A 203 -3.40 -7.01 -3.58
C VAL A 203 -3.72 -6.04 -4.73
N TRP A 204 -2.71 -5.31 -5.16
CA TRP A 204 -2.75 -4.29 -6.21
C TRP A 204 -3.64 -3.07 -5.89
N ASN A 205 -3.79 -2.18 -6.88
CA ASN A 205 -4.68 -1.03 -6.86
C ASN A 205 -5.31 -0.84 -8.25
N GLU A 206 -6.63 -0.66 -8.31
CA GLU A 206 -7.38 -0.23 -9.50
C GLU A 206 -7.03 -0.99 -10.79
N PRO A 207 -7.07 -2.34 -10.82
CA PRO A 207 -6.74 -3.10 -12.03
C PRO A 207 -7.75 -2.91 -13.16
N ASP A 208 -8.90 -2.28 -12.89
CA ASP A 208 -9.89 -1.85 -13.87
C ASP A 208 -9.45 -0.61 -14.67
N LEU A 209 -8.37 0.06 -14.26
CA LEU A 209 -7.76 1.18 -14.97
C LEU A 209 -6.49 0.73 -15.72
N LEU A 210 -6.50 0.85 -17.05
CA LEU A 210 -5.38 0.40 -17.91
C LEU A 210 -4.02 1.07 -17.61
N PHE A 211 -4.03 2.20 -16.92
CA PHE A 211 -2.81 2.90 -16.51
C PHE A 211 -2.26 2.44 -15.15
N PHE A 212 -2.97 1.56 -14.44
CA PHE A 212 -2.47 0.81 -13.27
C PHE A 212 -2.30 -0.69 -13.56
N TRP A 213 -2.96 -1.20 -14.60
CA TRP A 213 -2.90 -2.60 -14.99
C TRP A 213 -3.12 -2.75 -16.50
N ASN A 214 -2.07 -3.02 -17.27
CA ASN A 214 -2.12 -3.02 -18.73
C ASN A 214 -2.72 -4.29 -19.36
N SER A 215 -3.85 -4.75 -18.84
CA SER A 215 -4.68 -5.74 -19.50
C SER A 215 -6.14 -5.52 -19.19
N ASP A 216 -6.96 -5.66 -20.21
CA ASP A 216 -8.42 -5.71 -20.15
C ASP A 216 -8.96 -7.10 -19.78
N ASP A 217 -8.08 -8.10 -19.59
CA ASP A 217 -8.45 -9.46 -19.21
C ASP A 217 -8.45 -9.61 -17.68
N PRO A 218 -9.63 -9.70 -17.04
CA PRO A 218 -9.73 -9.85 -15.59
C PRO A 218 -9.14 -11.19 -15.10
N GLN A 219 -9.04 -12.22 -15.94
CA GLN A 219 -8.46 -13.51 -15.56
C GLN A 219 -7.00 -13.37 -15.16
N LYS A 220 -6.26 -12.42 -15.74
CA LYS A 220 -4.87 -12.16 -15.33
C LYS A 220 -4.80 -11.62 -13.90
N TYR A 221 -5.69 -10.70 -13.53
CA TYR A 221 -5.73 -10.20 -12.16
C TYR A 221 -6.15 -11.32 -11.19
N TYR A 222 -7.15 -12.13 -11.55
CA TYR A 222 -7.58 -13.26 -10.72
C TYR A 222 -6.46 -14.29 -10.50
N ALA A 223 -5.68 -14.60 -11.53
CA ALA A 223 -4.55 -15.50 -11.43
C ALA A 223 -3.45 -14.96 -10.50
N LEU A 224 -3.15 -13.65 -10.57
CA LEU A 224 -2.23 -13.00 -9.63
C LEU A 224 -2.79 -13.06 -8.20
N TYR A 225 -4.04 -12.64 -8.02
CA TYR A 225 -4.73 -12.58 -6.73
C TYR A 225 -4.76 -13.95 -6.04
N GLU A 226 -5.09 -15.01 -6.79
CA GLU A 226 -5.13 -16.38 -6.26
C GLU A 226 -3.76 -16.80 -5.70
N LYS A 227 -2.69 -16.65 -6.49
CA LYS A 227 -1.34 -17.05 -6.08
C LYS A 227 -0.89 -16.27 -4.84
N VAL A 228 -1.14 -14.96 -4.84
CA VAL A 228 -0.80 -14.06 -3.73
C VAL A 228 -1.59 -14.41 -2.46
N VAL A 229 -2.91 -14.56 -2.53
CA VAL A 229 -3.73 -14.92 -1.35
C VAL A 229 -3.27 -16.26 -0.76
N ARG A 230 -3.04 -17.27 -1.61
CA ARG A 230 -2.61 -18.60 -1.14
C ARG A 230 -1.29 -18.52 -0.39
N VAL A 231 -0.32 -17.76 -0.89
CA VAL A 231 0.99 -17.64 -0.24
C VAL A 231 0.92 -16.85 1.07
N ILE A 232 0.13 -15.78 1.11
CA ILE A 232 -0.08 -14.99 2.33
C ILE A 232 -0.74 -15.87 3.40
N LYS A 233 -1.80 -16.60 3.04
CA LYS A 233 -2.51 -17.49 3.96
C LYS A 233 -1.68 -18.68 4.44
N ALA A 234 -0.75 -19.15 3.62
CA ALA A 234 0.18 -20.20 4.03
C ALA A 234 1.23 -19.70 5.05
N VAL A 235 1.63 -18.43 4.97
CA VAL A 235 2.57 -17.80 5.91
C VAL A 235 1.86 -17.35 7.19
N ASP A 236 0.70 -16.71 7.05
CA ASP A 236 -0.07 -16.12 8.14
C ASP A 236 -1.58 -16.41 7.94
N PRO A 237 -2.11 -17.49 8.55
CA PRO A 237 -3.53 -17.86 8.43
C PRO A 237 -4.49 -16.76 8.90
N ASP A 238 -4.07 -15.93 9.86
CA ASP A 238 -4.87 -14.85 10.45
C ASP A 238 -4.93 -13.60 9.57
N ALA A 239 -4.05 -13.49 8.57
CA ALA A 239 -3.98 -12.36 7.66
C ALA A 239 -5.34 -12.07 7.00
N LYS A 240 -5.73 -10.80 6.97
CA LYS A 240 -6.88 -10.29 6.22
C LYS A 240 -6.37 -9.83 4.87
N VAL A 241 -6.68 -10.60 3.83
CA VAL A 241 -6.24 -10.32 2.47
C VAL A 241 -7.44 -9.90 1.64
N GLY A 242 -7.29 -8.80 0.93
CA GLY A 242 -8.32 -8.24 0.06
C GLY A 242 -7.71 -7.69 -1.23
N GLY A 243 -8.58 -7.20 -2.09
CA GLY A 243 -8.26 -6.50 -3.33
C GLY A 243 -9.55 -5.83 -3.82
N ALA A 244 -9.59 -5.24 -5.00
CA ALA A 244 -8.45 -4.76 -5.78
C ALA A 244 -8.30 -3.23 -5.67
N GLY A 245 -9.09 -2.60 -4.79
CA GLY A 245 -9.33 -1.17 -4.81
C GLY A 245 -9.94 -0.74 -6.14
N ILE A 246 -10.95 -1.44 -6.69
CA ILE A 246 -11.55 -1.09 -8.00
C ILE A 246 -12.08 0.36 -8.02
N SER A 247 -11.84 1.09 -9.11
CA SER A 247 -12.29 2.48 -9.24
C SER A 247 -13.76 2.58 -9.63
N PHE A 248 -14.17 1.74 -10.59
CA PHE A 248 -15.53 1.72 -11.09
C PHE A 248 -16.31 0.57 -10.47
N SER A 249 -17.22 0.91 -9.55
CA SER A 249 -18.13 -0.05 -8.92
C SER A 249 -19.35 -0.42 -9.78
N ASN A 250 -19.44 0.08 -11.03
CA ASN A 250 -20.62 -0.06 -11.88
C ASN A 250 -20.35 -0.86 -13.17
N ASN A 251 -20.85 -2.10 -13.20
CA ASN A 251 -21.86 -2.64 -14.14
C ASN A 251 -21.78 -4.17 -14.10
N ALA A 252 -22.50 -4.78 -13.14
CA ALA A 252 -22.97 -6.16 -13.23
C ALA A 252 -24.43 -6.14 -13.72
#